data_AF-A0A963ESB4-F1
#
_entry.id   AF-A0A963ESB4-F1
#
_cell.length_a   1.000
_cell.length_b   1.000
_cell.length_c   1.000
_cell.angle_alpha   90.00
_cell.angle_beta   90.00
_cell.angle_gamma   90.00
#
_symmetry.space_group_name_H-M   'P 1'
#
loop_
_entity.id
_entity.type
_entity.pdbx_description
1 polymer ?
#
loop_
_entity_poly.entity_id
_entity_poly.type
_entity_poly.pdbx_seq_one_letter_code
_entity_poly.pdbx_strand_id
1 'polypeptide(L)'
;ISAGEQLLASVDRETVTTAMDMPAVDEIGSNAYAVGADASQTNSGILFGNPHFPWQGYERFFMFHLTLPGEYDVMGSALIGLPAPVIGFSQNVAWSHTVSTGSRFTFYELELNPDNKMQYIYDGEVRDIESRTVSAQNLLADGSVETVEHT
;
A
#
# COMPACT_ATOMS: atom_id res chain seq x y z
N ILE A 1 0.59 -28.05 20.79
CA ILE A 1 0.17 -26.70 20.44
C ILE A 1 0.45 -25.86 21.67
N SER A 2 1.53 -25.10 21.64
CA SER A 2 2.03 -24.38 22.83
C SER A 2 1.14 -23.18 23.12
N ALA A 3 1.18 -22.67 24.34
CA ALA A 3 0.33 -21.57 24.81
C ALA A 3 0.52 -20.24 24.02
N GLY A 4 1.56 -20.12 23.19
CA GLY A 4 1.82 -18.96 22.34
C GLY A 4 1.14 -19.00 20.96
N GLU A 5 0.64 -20.14 20.48
CA GLU A 5 -0.03 -20.24 19.18
C GLU A 5 -1.46 -19.66 19.17
N GLN A 6 -1.92 -19.05 20.27
CA GLN A 6 -3.34 -18.72 20.48
C GLN A 6 -3.69 -17.24 20.57
N LEU A 7 -2.77 -16.28 20.67
CA LEU A 7 -3.18 -14.88 20.85
C LEU A 7 -3.54 -14.22 19.52
N LEU A 8 -2.61 -14.02 18.57
CA LEU A 8 -2.92 -13.33 17.31
C LEU A 8 -3.95 -14.06 16.44
N ALA A 9 -3.93 -15.39 16.44
CA ALA A 9 -4.93 -16.18 15.70
C ALA A 9 -6.35 -16.04 16.28
N SER A 10 -6.48 -15.59 17.53
CA SER A 10 -7.76 -15.34 18.20
C SER A 10 -8.23 -13.89 18.12
N VAL A 11 -7.35 -12.97 17.72
CA VAL A 11 -7.66 -11.54 17.58
C VAL A 11 -8.21 -11.31 16.17
N ASP A 12 -9.43 -10.80 16.08
CA ASP A 12 -10.02 -10.47 14.79
C ASP A 12 -9.29 -9.31 14.11
N ARG A 13 -9.44 -9.24 12.79
CA ARG A 13 -8.80 -8.22 11.95
C ARG A 13 -9.12 -6.80 12.43
N GLU A 14 -10.36 -6.56 12.85
CA GLU A 14 -10.84 -5.24 13.27
C GLU A 14 -10.06 -4.75 14.49
N THR A 15 -9.92 -5.61 15.50
CA THR A 15 -9.16 -5.35 16.71
C THR A 15 -7.70 -5.02 16.41
N VAL A 16 -7.04 -5.77 15.51
CA VAL A 16 -5.66 -5.47 15.10
C VAL A 16 -5.58 -4.14 14.37
N THR A 17 -6.49 -3.89 13.41
CA THR A 17 -6.47 -2.65 12.63
C THR A 17 -6.71 -1.41 13.50
N THR A 18 -7.64 -1.48 14.45
CA THR A 18 -7.90 -0.37 15.40
C THR A 18 -6.73 -0.14 16.33
N ALA A 19 -6.14 -1.20 16.90
CA ALA A 19 -4.99 -1.07 17.79
C ALA A 19 -3.77 -0.43 17.10
N MET A 20 -3.66 -0.60 15.78
CA MET A 20 -2.55 -0.08 14.97
C MET A 20 -2.89 1.20 14.22
N ASP A 21 -4.05 1.81 14.46
CA ASP A 21 -4.53 3.01 13.76
C ASP A 21 -4.45 2.87 12.22
N MET A 22 -4.75 1.67 11.73
CA MET A 22 -4.78 1.39 10.30
C MET A 22 -6.10 1.88 9.69
N PRO A 23 -6.07 2.52 8.50
CA PRO A 23 -7.29 2.91 7.81
C PRO A 23 -8.15 1.69 7.51
N ALA A 24 -9.46 1.84 7.65
CA ALA A 24 -10.39 0.75 7.38
C ALA A 24 -10.33 0.38 5.89
N VAL A 25 -10.39 -0.92 5.59
CA VAL A 25 -10.34 -1.44 4.20
C VAL A 25 -11.45 -0.83 3.34
N ASP A 26 -12.56 -0.49 3.99
CA ASP A 26 -13.80 0.00 3.41
C ASP A 26 -13.71 1.48 2.98
N GLU A 27 -12.66 2.21 3.39
CA GLU A 27 -12.47 3.62 3.07
C GLU A 27 -11.81 3.85 1.70
N ILE A 28 -11.29 2.80 1.06
CA ILE A 28 -10.60 2.91 -0.23
C ILE A 28 -11.28 2.00 -1.26
N GLY A 29 -11.73 2.60 -2.37
CA GLY A 29 -12.50 1.93 -3.40
C GLY A 29 -11.98 2.21 -4.82
N SER A 30 -12.61 1.57 -5.79
CA SER A 30 -12.52 1.86 -7.23
C SER A 30 -13.54 0.98 -7.96
N ASN A 31 -13.98 1.39 -9.14
CA ASN A 31 -14.72 0.55 -10.07
C ASN A 31 -13.90 0.31 -11.34
N ALA A 32 -13.93 -0.92 -11.87
CA ALA A 32 -13.41 -1.22 -13.20
C ALA A 32 -14.22 -2.33 -13.87
N TYR A 33 -14.55 -2.16 -15.14
CA TYR A 33 -15.23 -3.17 -15.95
C TYR A 33 -14.52 -3.37 -17.27
N ALA A 34 -14.27 -4.63 -17.65
CA ALA A 34 -13.80 -5.01 -18.96
C ALA A 34 -14.90 -5.82 -19.67
N VAL A 35 -15.32 -5.35 -20.84
CA VAL A 35 -16.34 -5.98 -21.68
C VAL A 35 -15.64 -6.55 -22.90
N GLY A 36 -15.75 -7.87 -23.10
CA GLY A 36 -15.22 -8.54 -24.28
C GLY A 36 -16.01 -8.21 -25.55
N ALA A 37 -15.43 -8.51 -26.72
CA ALA A 37 -16.07 -8.25 -28.01
C ALA A 37 -17.44 -8.94 -28.16
N ASP A 38 -17.62 -10.12 -27.57
CA ASP A 38 -18.88 -10.87 -27.60
C ASP A 38 -20.04 -10.15 -26.86
N ALA A 39 -19.70 -9.23 -25.96
CA ALA A 39 -20.66 -8.44 -25.19
C ALA A 39 -20.65 -6.95 -25.61
N SER A 40 -19.81 -6.56 -26.57
CA SER A 40 -19.74 -5.19 -27.07
C SER A 40 -20.45 -5.05 -28.42
N GLN A 41 -20.92 -3.85 -28.73
CA GLN A 41 -21.50 -3.52 -30.05
C GLN A 41 -20.43 -3.05 -31.05
N THR A 42 -19.13 -3.20 -30.72
CA THR A 42 -18.01 -2.58 -31.45
C THR A 42 -17.03 -3.59 -32.05
N ASN A 43 -17.33 -4.90 -31.98
CA ASN A 43 -16.40 -6.00 -32.32
C ASN A 43 -15.03 -5.89 -31.61
N SER A 44 -14.94 -5.12 -30.53
CA SER A 44 -13.72 -4.79 -29.80
C SER A 44 -13.98 -4.80 -28.30
N GLY A 45 -12.93 -4.96 -27.50
CA GLY A 45 -13.05 -4.80 -26.05
C GLY A 45 -13.38 -3.37 -25.65
N ILE A 46 -14.14 -3.20 -24.56
CA ILE A 46 -14.39 -1.89 -23.92
C ILE A 46 -13.90 -1.98 -22.48
N LEU A 47 -13.14 -0.98 -22.02
CA LEU A 47 -12.74 -0.84 -20.62
C LEU A 47 -13.34 0.42 -20.03
N PHE A 48 -13.99 0.28 -18.87
CA PHE A 48 -14.34 1.37 -17.97
C PHE A 48 -13.42 1.34 -16.75
N GLY A 49 -12.67 2.42 -16.53
CA GLY A 49 -11.85 2.61 -15.33
C GLY A 49 -12.34 3.81 -14.53
N ASN A 50 -12.61 3.62 -13.23
CA ASN A 50 -13.12 4.65 -12.33
C ASN A 50 -12.45 4.51 -10.95
N PRO A 51 -11.17 4.93 -10.82
CA PRO A 51 -10.48 4.88 -9.53
C PRO A 51 -11.03 5.92 -8.55
N HIS A 52 -11.20 5.55 -7.27
CA HIS A 52 -11.58 6.49 -6.20
C HIS A 52 -10.36 6.80 -5.36
N PHE A 53 -9.71 7.93 -5.64
CA PHE A 53 -8.44 8.33 -5.02
C PHE A 53 -8.48 9.79 -4.53
N PRO A 54 -7.57 10.21 -3.64
CA PRO A 54 -7.54 11.57 -3.10
C PRO A 54 -7.51 12.66 -4.18
N TRP A 55 -8.20 13.76 -3.91
CA TRP A 55 -8.28 14.91 -4.83
C TRP A 55 -7.10 15.89 -4.69
N GLN A 56 -6.34 15.76 -3.61
CA GLN A 56 -5.22 16.62 -3.23
C GLN A 56 -4.04 15.76 -2.78
N GLY A 57 -2.87 16.38 -2.68
CA GLY A 57 -1.64 15.69 -2.30
C GLY A 57 -1.03 14.88 -3.46
N TYR A 58 0.01 14.13 -3.13
CA TYR A 58 0.83 13.40 -4.11
C TYR A 58 0.09 12.21 -4.75
N GLU A 59 -0.97 11.71 -4.10
CA GLU A 59 -1.81 10.62 -4.59
C GLU A 59 -2.88 11.07 -5.61
N ARG A 60 -2.99 12.37 -5.88
CA ARG A 60 -3.89 12.87 -6.91
C ARG A 60 -3.39 12.44 -8.30
N PHE A 61 -4.28 11.84 -9.09
CA PHE A 61 -3.96 11.52 -10.48
C PHE A 61 -3.70 12.77 -11.34
N PHE A 62 -2.69 12.68 -12.19
CA PHE A 62 -2.40 13.61 -13.29
C PHE A 62 -2.36 12.86 -14.61
N MET A 63 -3.04 13.40 -15.63
CA MET A 63 -3.18 12.78 -16.95
C MET A 63 -2.11 13.28 -17.91
N PHE A 64 -1.48 12.38 -18.64
CA PHE A 64 -0.47 12.68 -19.64
C PHE A 64 -0.38 11.58 -20.71
N HIS A 65 0.23 11.94 -21.83
CA HIS A 65 0.54 11.05 -22.94
C HIS A 65 2.04 11.04 -23.16
N LEU A 66 2.65 9.86 -23.07
CA LEU A 66 4.05 9.67 -23.41
C LEU A 66 4.16 8.99 -24.77
N THR A 67 4.90 9.63 -25.66
CA THR A 67 5.26 9.08 -26.97
C THR A 67 6.78 9.07 -27.12
N LEU A 68 7.35 7.87 -27.25
CA LEU A 68 8.69 7.63 -27.75
C LEU A 68 8.52 6.95 -29.11
N PRO A 69 8.79 7.65 -30.23
CA PRO A 69 8.52 7.13 -31.56
C PRO A 69 9.14 5.75 -31.81
N GLY A 70 8.28 4.78 -32.18
CA GLY A 70 8.68 3.40 -32.45
C GLY A 70 8.79 2.48 -31.22
N GLU A 71 8.70 3.03 -30.00
CA GLU A 71 8.99 2.31 -28.75
C GLU A 71 7.84 2.34 -27.75
N TYR A 72 7.21 3.50 -27.56
CA TYR A 72 6.20 3.71 -26.51
C TYR A 72 5.15 4.73 -26.96
N ASP A 73 3.87 4.40 -26.82
CA ASP A 73 2.78 5.34 -27.11
C ASP A 73 1.60 5.02 -26.19
N VAL A 74 1.55 5.71 -25.05
CA VAL A 74 0.58 5.44 -23.98
C VAL A 74 0.05 6.74 -23.40
N MET A 75 -1.28 6.84 -23.37
CA MET A 75 -1.99 7.91 -22.67
C MET A 75 -2.70 7.36 -21.44
N GLY A 76 -2.70 8.13 -20.36
CA GLY A 76 -3.41 7.76 -19.15
C GLY A 76 -3.08 8.70 -18.01
N SER A 77 -3.18 8.20 -16.79
CA SER A 77 -2.91 8.95 -15.57
C SER A 77 -1.92 8.23 -14.66
N ALA A 78 -1.15 9.01 -13.91
CA ALA A 78 -0.30 8.49 -12.83
C ALA A 78 -0.39 9.37 -11.57
N LEU A 79 0.11 8.83 -10.46
CA LEU A 79 0.32 9.61 -9.23
C LEU A 79 1.46 10.61 -9.45
N ILE A 80 1.47 11.71 -8.69
CA ILE A 80 2.49 12.75 -8.82
C ILE A 80 3.87 12.15 -8.50
N GLY A 81 4.83 12.31 -9.42
CA GLY A 81 6.19 11.79 -9.30
C GLY A 81 6.45 10.47 -10.04
N LEU A 82 5.41 9.78 -10.52
CA LEU A 82 5.58 8.58 -11.33
C LEU A 82 5.80 8.92 -12.81
N PRO A 83 6.81 8.32 -13.49
CA PRO A 83 7.20 8.72 -14.83
C PRO A 83 6.42 8.04 -15.96
N ALA A 84 5.36 7.27 -15.66
CA ALA A 84 4.57 6.55 -16.66
C ALA A 84 3.11 6.38 -16.23
N PRO A 85 2.14 6.35 -17.17
CA PRO A 85 0.73 6.11 -16.83
C PRO A 85 0.54 4.76 -16.11
N VAL A 86 -0.02 4.79 -14.90
CA VAL A 86 -0.35 3.58 -14.12
C VAL A 86 -1.77 3.09 -14.40
N ILE A 87 -2.65 3.95 -14.88
CA ILE A 87 -3.97 3.60 -15.44
C ILE A 87 -4.02 4.26 -16.82
N GLY A 88 -4.40 3.55 -17.88
CA GLY A 88 -4.34 4.13 -19.21
C GLY A 88 -4.66 3.16 -20.33
N PHE A 89 -4.22 3.53 -21.52
CA PHE A 89 -4.35 2.74 -22.72
C PHE A 89 -3.22 3.02 -23.71
N SER A 90 -2.96 2.04 -24.57
CA SER A 90 -2.11 2.12 -25.76
C SER A 90 -2.95 1.82 -26.99
N GLN A 91 -2.31 1.66 -28.14
CA GLN A 91 -2.98 1.32 -29.40
C GLN A 91 -3.91 0.10 -29.29
N ASN A 92 -3.53 -0.93 -28.53
CA ASN A 92 -4.21 -2.23 -28.57
C ASN A 92 -4.66 -2.77 -27.20
N VAL A 93 -4.41 -2.05 -26.10
CA VAL A 93 -4.80 -2.48 -24.76
C VAL A 93 -5.13 -1.29 -23.87
N ALA A 94 -6.15 -1.44 -23.04
CA ALA A 94 -6.48 -0.52 -21.96
C ALA A 94 -6.45 -1.28 -20.63
N TRP A 95 -6.07 -0.59 -19.54
CA TRP A 95 -6.06 -1.15 -18.20
C TRP A 95 -6.47 -0.13 -17.13
N SER A 96 -6.98 -0.65 -16.02
CA SER A 96 -7.31 0.12 -14.82
C SER A 96 -7.08 -0.74 -13.59
N HIS A 97 -7.21 -0.16 -12.39
CA HIS A 97 -6.93 -0.83 -11.13
C HIS A 97 -8.00 -0.55 -10.09
N THR A 98 -8.24 -1.57 -9.25
CA THR A 98 -9.04 -1.45 -8.03
C THR A 98 -8.20 -1.87 -6.83
N VAL A 99 -8.54 -1.34 -5.67
CA VAL A 99 -7.98 -1.84 -4.41
C VAL A 99 -8.38 -3.31 -4.26
N SER A 100 -7.42 -4.13 -3.89
CA SER A 100 -7.60 -5.57 -3.70
C SER A 100 -7.75 -5.87 -2.21
N THR A 101 -8.69 -6.75 -1.86
CA THR A 101 -8.89 -7.23 -0.47
C THR A 101 -7.78 -8.16 0.01
N GLY A 102 -6.86 -8.55 -0.88
CA GLY A 102 -5.71 -9.40 -0.54
C GLY A 102 -4.70 -8.68 0.35
N SER A 103 -4.34 -9.32 1.47
CA SER A 103 -3.32 -8.82 2.40
C SER A 103 -1.95 -8.68 1.73
N ARG A 104 -1.26 -7.58 2.02
CA ARG A 104 0.09 -7.29 1.48
C ARG A 104 1.21 -7.39 2.52
N PHE A 105 0.85 -7.74 3.75
CA PHE A 105 1.74 -8.00 4.87
C PHE A 105 1.07 -9.01 5.82
N THR A 106 1.87 -9.51 6.76
CA THR A 106 1.42 -10.40 7.84
C THR A 106 2.05 -9.94 9.15
N PHE A 107 1.37 -10.20 10.26
CA PHE A 107 1.94 -10.00 11.59
C PHE A 107 2.53 -11.30 12.11
N TYR A 108 3.60 -11.18 12.89
CA TYR A 108 4.19 -12.27 13.64
C TYR A 108 4.07 -11.94 15.13
N GLU A 109 3.53 -12.87 15.90
CA GLU A 109 3.59 -12.79 17.35
C GLU A 109 4.97 -13.27 17.80
N LEU A 110 5.66 -12.48 18.61
CA LEU A 110 6.96 -12.83 19.15
C LEU A 110 6.81 -13.30 20.59
N GLU A 111 7.30 -14.50 20.90
CA GLU A 111 7.53 -14.91 22.28
C GLU A 111 8.79 -14.18 22.78
N LEU A 112 8.62 -13.19 23.65
CA LEU A 112 9.75 -12.42 24.19
C LEU A 112 10.46 -13.19 25.30
N ASN A 113 11.79 -13.02 25.39
CA ASN A 113 12.55 -13.50 26.54
C ASN A 113 12.06 -12.75 27.81
N PRO A 114 11.60 -13.46 28.86
CA PRO A 114 11.05 -12.83 30.07
C PRO A 114 12.06 -11.95 30.81
N ASP A 115 13.35 -12.24 30.68
CA ASP A 115 14.44 -11.51 31.33
C ASP A 115 14.94 -10.33 30.47
N ASN A 116 14.70 -10.36 29.15
CA ASN A 116 15.11 -9.30 28.22
C ASN A 116 14.10 -9.14 27.06
N LYS A 117 13.26 -8.10 27.13
CA LYS A 117 12.24 -7.83 26.11
C LYS A 117 12.77 -7.42 24.73
N MET A 118 14.07 -7.15 24.60
CA MET A 118 14.74 -6.93 23.31
C MET A 118 15.26 -8.23 22.70
N GLN A 119 14.80 -9.37 23.21
CA GLN A 119 15.07 -10.68 22.67
C GLN A 119 13.76 -11.44 22.48
N TYR A 120 13.71 -12.27 21.44
CA TYR A 120 12.60 -13.17 21.17
C TYR A 120 13.08 -14.59 20.95
N ILE A 121 12.19 -15.56 21.18
CA ILE A 121 12.46 -16.98 20.99
C ILE A 121 11.99 -17.37 19.59
N TYR A 122 12.87 -18.02 18.84
CA TYR A 122 12.56 -18.57 17.51
C TYR A 122 13.17 -19.97 17.39
N ASP A 123 12.32 -20.98 17.18
CA ASP A 123 12.71 -22.40 17.11
C ASP A 123 13.57 -22.86 18.32
N GLY A 124 13.28 -22.30 19.50
CA GLY A 124 13.99 -22.60 20.75
C GLY A 124 15.31 -21.82 20.95
N GLU A 125 15.70 -20.99 20.00
CA GLU A 125 16.88 -20.12 20.09
C GLU A 125 16.48 -18.70 20.49
N VAL A 126 17.27 -18.08 21.37
CA VAL A 126 17.14 -16.66 21.71
C VAL A 126 17.76 -15.83 20.60
N ARG A 127 17.02 -14.86 20.07
CA ARG A 127 17.48 -13.90 19.06
C ARG A 127 17.28 -12.47 19.54
N ASP A 128 18.25 -11.60 19.26
CA ASP A 128 18.16 -10.17 19.55
C ASP A 128 17.25 -9.46 18.54
N ILE A 129 16.46 -8.50 19.02
CA ILE A 129 15.77 -7.52 18.18
C ILE A 129 16.80 -6.48 17.74
N GLU A 130 16.90 -6.23 16.44
CA GLU A 130 17.78 -5.20 15.90
C GLU A 130 17.24 -3.81 16.24
N SER A 131 17.98 -3.07 17.06
CA SER A 131 17.67 -1.67 17.38
C SER A 131 18.28 -0.73 16.35
N ARG A 132 17.50 0.25 15.90
CA ARG A 132 17.98 1.32 15.02
C ARG A 132 17.49 2.67 15.54
N THR A 133 18.42 3.49 16.00
CA THR A 133 18.13 4.89 16.31
C THR A 133 17.89 5.66 15.01
N VAL A 134 16.78 6.37 14.95
CA VAL A 134 16.42 7.30 13.87
C VAL A 134 16.28 8.71 14.44
N SER A 135 16.68 9.71 13.66
CA SER A 135 16.63 11.11 14.07
C SER A 135 15.87 11.96 13.04
N ALA A 136 15.06 12.90 13.48
CA ALA A 136 14.38 13.88 12.65
C ALA A 136 14.56 15.30 13.18
N GLN A 137 14.58 16.29 12.29
CA GLN A 137 14.57 17.69 12.68
C GLN A 137 13.13 18.14 12.95
N ASN A 138 12.88 18.74 14.11
CA ASN A 138 11.59 19.26 14.55
C ASN A 138 11.66 20.80 14.62
N LEU A 139 10.79 21.47 13.86
CA LEU A 139 10.68 22.93 13.88
C LEU A 139 9.73 23.34 15.02
N LEU A 140 10.27 24.09 15.99
CA LEU A 140 9.52 24.58 17.14
C LEU A 140 8.73 25.85 16.84
N ALA A 141 7.76 26.17 17.70
CA ALA A 141 6.88 27.31 17.53
C ALA A 141 7.61 28.68 17.55
N ASP A 142 8.79 28.74 18.17
CA ASP A 142 9.65 29.94 18.20
C ASP A 142 10.56 30.06 16.97
N GLY A 143 10.47 29.12 16.03
CA GLY A 143 11.28 29.07 14.81
C GLY A 143 12.65 28.42 14.98
N SER A 144 13.03 28.00 16.18
CA SER A 144 14.22 27.16 16.39
C SER A 144 13.97 25.72 15.92
N VAL A 145 15.05 25.00 15.64
CA VAL A 145 15.00 23.60 15.20
C VAL A 145 15.75 22.75 16.20
N GLU A 146 15.14 21.64 16.62
CA GLU A 146 15.78 20.61 17.44
C GLU A 146 15.87 19.29 16.69
N THR A 147 16.80 18.41 17.10
CA THR A 147 16.86 17.04 16.61
C THR A 147 16.16 16.12 17.62
N VAL A 148 15.16 15.37 17.15
CA VAL A 148 14.42 14.37 17.94
C VAL A 148 14.89 12.99 17.51
N GLU A 149 15.22 12.14 18.48
CA GLU A 149 15.62 10.75 18.24
C GLU A 149 14.59 9.76 18.78
N HIS A 150 14.47 8.62 18.11
CA HIS A 150 13.69 7.47 18.56
C HIS A 150 14.49 6.19 18.29
N THR A 151 14.44 5.23 19.21
CA THR A 151 15.10 3.91 19.07
C THR A 151 14.08 2.81 19.26
#